data_AF-A0A7X9FKN7-F1
#
_entry.id   AF-A0A7X9FKN7-F1
#
_cell.length_a   1.000
_cell.length_b   1.000
_cell.length_c   1.000
_cell.angle_alpha   90.00
_cell.angle_beta   90.00
_cell.angle_gamma   90.00
#
_symmetry.space_group_name_H-M   'P 1'
#
loop_
_entity.id
_entity.type
_entity.pdbx_description
1 polymer ?
#
loop_
_entity_poly.entity_id
_entity_poly.type
_entity_poly.pdbx_seq_one_letter_code
_entity_poly.pdbx_strand_id
1 'polypeptide(L)'
;VGAPQDILAGVAAGVDLFDCVLATRNARNGTLFTSTGKVNVKKAAFRDDDSPLDPACSCYACRTFSRAYLRHLYIARELLSYRLNTIHNLTFFLSLTERIRRSIESGTFASLKAELDAIYPPDAPTGE
;
A
#
# COMPACT_ATOMS: atom_id res chain seq x y z
N VAL A 1 11.39 5.65 7.96
CA VAL A 1 10.24 5.06 8.67
C VAL A 1 8.95 5.50 8.00
N GLY A 2 8.26 4.55 7.37
CA GLY A 2 6.96 4.76 6.74
C GLY A 2 6.65 3.80 5.61
N ALA A 3 7.66 3.15 5.03
CA ALA A 3 7.44 2.08 4.07
C ALA A 3 7.06 0.77 4.81
N PRO A 4 6.40 -0.20 4.15
CA PRO A 4 6.01 -1.46 4.80
C PRO A 4 7.17 -2.19 5.49
N GLN A 5 8.34 -2.23 4.86
CA GLN A 5 9.55 -2.82 5.42
C GLN A 5 10.06 -2.11 6.68
N ASP A 6 9.94 -0.77 6.74
CA ASP A 6 10.38 0.01 7.90
C ASP A 6 9.52 -0.33 9.12
N ILE A 7 8.21 -0.51 8.90
CA ILE A 7 7.25 -0.88 9.95
C ILE A 7 7.59 -2.28 10.46
N LEU A 8 7.83 -3.24 9.57
CA LEU A 8 8.21 -4.60 9.96
C LEU A 8 9.52 -4.64 10.73
N ALA A 9 10.54 -3.91 10.28
CA ALA A 9 11.82 -3.81 10.97
C ALA A 9 11.68 -3.12 12.34
N GLY A 10 10.90 -2.05 12.42
CA GLY A 10 10.61 -1.34 13.67
C GLY A 10 9.91 -2.25 14.68
N VAL A 11 8.87 -2.97 14.25
CA VAL A 11 8.15 -3.91 15.12
C VAL A 11 9.07 -5.05 15.58
N ALA A 12 9.92 -5.59 14.70
CA ALA A 12 10.91 -6.58 15.08
C ALA A 12 11.93 -6.07 16.12
N ALA A 13 12.17 -4.75 16.15
CA ALA A 13 13.01 -4.07 17.12
C ALA A 13 12.26 -3.57 18.36
N GLY A 14 10.97 -3.88 18.51
CA GLY A 14 10.15 -3.49 19.66
C GLY A 14 9.52 -2.10 19.58
N VAL A 15 9.35 -1.53 18.38
CA VAL A 15 8.65 -0.26 18.16
C VAL A 15 7.15 -0.50 17.94
N ASP A 16 6.32 0.21 18.70
CA ASP A 16 4.87 0.00 18.72
C ASP A 16 4.04 1.09 18.03
N LEU A 17 4.64 2.24 17.70
CA LEU A 17 3.95 3.39 17.10
C LEU A 17 4.73 3.98 15.92
N PHE A 18 3.99 4.30 14.87
CA PHE A 18 4.54 4.83 13.62
C PHE A 18 3.67 5.98 13.11
N ASP A 19 4.31 7.05 12.64
CA ASP A 19 3.69 8.12 11.86
C ASP A 19 4.50 8.36 10.60
N CYS A 20 3.82 8.60 9.48
CA CYS A 20 4.47 8.99 8.24
C CYS A 20 3.48 9.57 7.22
N VAL A 21 3.92 10.59 6.49
CA VAL A 21 3.18 11.15 5.35
C VAL A 21 3.19 10.26 4.10
N LEU A 22 4.02 9.20 4.08
CA LEU A 22 4.32 8.39 2.89
C LEU A 22 3.06 7.82 2.23
N ALA A 23 2.13 7.27 3.00
CA ALA A 23 0.89 6.69 2.48
C ALA A 23 0.10 7.71 1.64
N THR A 24 -0.11 8.92 2.20
CA THR A 24 -0.92 9.96 1.56
C THR A 24 -0.14 10.71 0.46
N ARG A 25 1.16 10.96 0.65
CA ARG A 25 2.02 11.60 -0.36
C ARG A 25 2.15 10.73 -1.61
N ASN A 26 2.37 9.42 -1.44
CA ASN A 26 2.45 8.48 -2.56
C ASN A 26 1.12 8.34 -3.29
N ALA A 27 0.00 8.26 -2.56
CA ALA A 27 -1.33 8.21 -3.16
C ALA A 27 -1.60 9.38 -4.10
N ARG A 28 -1.29 10.62 -3.67
CA ARG A 28 -1.44 11.84 -4.49
C ARG A 28 -0.47 11.86 -5.68
N ASN A 29 0.71 11.26 -5.52
CA ASN A 29 1.67 11.10 -6.61
C ASN A 29 1.41 9.88 -7.50
N GLY A 30 0.33 9.11 -7.24
CA GLY A 30 -0.13 7.99 -8.05
C GLY A 30 0.53 6.65 -7.75
N THR A 31 1.34 6.56 -6.68
CA THR A 31 1.92 5.30 -6.19
C THR A 31 1.02 4.70 -5.12
N LEU A 32 0.57 3.46 -5.36
CA LEU A 32 -0.40 2.76 -4.53
C LEU A 32 0.19 1.43 -4.03
N PHE A 33 -0.11 1.08 -2.79
CA PHE A 33 0.36 -0.15 -2.15
C PHE A 33 -0.73 -1.23 -2.25
N THR A 34 -0.38 -2.42 -2.72
CA THR A 34 -1.34 -3.53 -2.90
C THR A 34 -0.82 -4.81 -2.24
N SER A 35 -1.68 -5.82 -2.14
CA SER A 35 -1.31 -7.17 -1.71
C SER A 35 -0.18 -7.79 -2.55
N THR A 36 0.02 -7.34 -3.78
CA THR A 36 1.03 -7.85 -4.71
C THR A 36 2.16 -6.85 -4.98
N GLY A 37 2.31 -5.82 -4.14
CA GLY A 37 3.41 -4.84 -4.24
C GLY A 37 2.96 -3.43 -4.65
N LYS A 38 3.95 -2.57 -4.96
CA LYS A 38 3.72 -1.17 -5.36
C LYS A 38 3.23 -1.11 -6.81
N VAL A 39 2.16 -0.37 -7.06
CA VAL A 39 1.68 -0.07 -8.42
C VAL A 39 1.66 1.43 -8.65
N ASN A 40 1.79 1.84 -9.92
CA ASN A 40 1.61 3.24 -10.30
C ASN A 40 0.34 3.34 -11.15
N VAL A 41 -0.65 4.07 -10.66
CA VAL A 41 -1.99 4.18 -11.28
C VAL A 41 -1.93 4.78 -12.69
N LYS A 42 -0.84 5.48 -13.04
CA LYS A 42 -0.63 6.10 -14.36
C LYS A 42 -0.27 5.10 -15.45
N LYS A 43 0.16 3.89 -15.09
CA LYS A 43 0.66 2.88 -16.05
C LYS A 43 -0.35 2.67 -17.17
N ALA A 44 0.14 2.67 -18.41
CA ALA A 44 -0.71 2.50 -19.59
C ALA A 44 -1.46 1.16 -19.60
N ALA A 45 -0.88 0.12 -19.00
CA ALA A 45 -1.49 -1.19 -18.84
C ALA A 45 -2.85 -1.17 -18.10
N PHE A 46 -3.10 -0.14 -17.28
CA PHE A 46 -4.37 0.00 -16.57
C PHE A 46 -5.44 0.76 -17.36
N ARG A 47 -5.21 1.13 -18.62
CA ARG A 47 -6.16 1.96 -19.39
C ARG A 47 -7.53 1.31 -19.52
N ASP A 48 -7.56 0.01 -19.78
CA ASP A 48 -8.76 -0.78 -20.08
C ASP A 48 -8.90 -1.95 -19.09
N ASP A 49 -8.33 -1.80 -17.88
CA ASP A 49 -8.39 -2.79 -16.81
C ASP A 49 -9.58 -2.51 -15.89
N ASP A 50 -10.67 -3.27 -16.10
CA ASP A 50 -11.90 -3.17 -15.30
C ASP A 50 -11.81 -3.86 -13.93
N SER A 51 -10.68 -4.51 -13.61
CA SER A 51 -10.47 -5.11 -12.29
C SER A 51 -10.28 -4.04 -11.20
N PRO A 52 -10.56 -4.38 -9.92
CA PRO A 52 -10.29 -3.48 -8.80
C PRO A 52 -8.78 -3.23 -8.66
N LEU A 53 -8.42 -2.12 -8.01
CA LEU A 53 -7.00 -1.78 -7.76
C LEU A 53 -6.25 -2.92 -7.06
N ASP A 54 -6.82 -3.44 -5.98
CA ASP A 54 -6.32 -4.59 -5.25
C ASP A 54 -7.50 -5.50 -4.89
N PRO A 55 -7.59 -6.72 -5.46
CA PRO A 55 -8.66 -7.67 -5.16
C PRO A 55 -8.73 -8.09 -3.68
N ALA A 56 -7.62 -8.01 -2.94
CA ALA A 56 -7.57 -8.34 -1.52
C ALA A 56 -7.96 -7.15 -0.61
N CYS A 57 -8.21 -5.97 -1.18
CA CYS A 57 -8.53 -4.76 -0.44
C CYS A 57 -10.04 -4.51 -0.43
N SER A 58 -10.59 -4.33 0.76
CA SER A 58 -12.01 -4.04 0.96
C SER A 58 -12.33 -2.55 1.03
N CYS A 59 -11.43 -1.62 0.66
CA CYS A 59 -11.69 -0.19 0.78
C CYS A 59 -12.77 0.32 -0.20
N TYR A 60 -13.33 1.51 0.04
CA TYR A 60 -14.34 2.11 -0.84
C TYR A 60 -13.89 2.21 -2.30
N ALA A 61 -12.61 2.55 -2.54
CA ALA A 61 -12.06 2.65 -3.89
C ALA A 61 -12.08 1.29 -4.61
N CYS A 62 -11.52 0.25 -3.99
CA CYS A 62 -11.42 -1.10 -4.56
C CYS A 62 -12.78 -1.78 -4.77
N ARG A 63 -13.79 -1.46 -3.95
CA ARG A 63 -15.13 -2.05 -4.11
C ARG A 63 -15.99 -1.38 -5.19
N THR A 64 -15.65 -0.16 -5.60
CA THR A 64 -16.56 0.69 -6.37
C THR A 64 -15.98 1.10 -7.74
N PHE A 65 -14.65 1.14 -7.87
CA PHE A 65 -13.99 1.67 -9.06
C PHE A 65 -12.94 0.71 -9.61
N SER A 66 -12.87 0.64 -10.93
CA SER A 66 -11.83 -0.11 -11.64
C SER A 66 -10.50 0.64 -11.69
N ARG A 67 -9.42 -0.09 -11.98
CA ARG A 67 -8.10 0.50 -12.27
C ARG A 67 -8.16 1.46 -13.45
N ALA A 68 -8.91 1.14 -14.50
CA ALA A 68 -9.18 2.01 -15.64
C ALA A 68 -9.75 3.35 -15.21
N TYR A 69 -10.78 3.33 -14.36
CA TYR A 69 -11.41 4.55 -13.89
C TYR A 69 -10.49 5.37 -12.97
N LEU A 70 -9.80 4.72 -12.03
CA LEU A 70 -8.83 5.40 -11.15
C LEU A 70 -7.70 6.07 -11.95
N ARG A 71 -7.21 5.39 -12.99
CA ARG A 71 -6.22 5.93 -13.94
C ARG A 71 -6.79 7.12 -14.70
N HIS A 72 -7.99 6.99 -15.25
CA HIS A 72 -8.65 8.07 -15.97
C HIS A 72 -8.73 9.34 -15.12
N LEU A 73 -9.26 9.23 -13.90
CA LEU A 73 -9.34 10.35 -12.96
C LEU A 73 -7.96 10.95 -12.65
N TYR A 74 -6.94 10.11 -12.47
CA TYR A 74 -5.58 10.58 -12.19
C TYR A 74 -5.01 11.39 -13.35
N ILE A 75 -5.13 10.87 -14.59
CA ILE A 75 -4.62 11.54 -15.79
C ILE A 75 -5.39 12.84 -16.06
N ALA A 76 -6.70 12.85 -15.81
CA ALA A 76 -7.55 14.04 -15.87
C ALA A 76 -7.25 15.06 -14.75
N ARG A 77 -6.39 14.70 -13.77
CA ARG A 77 -6.04 15.52 -12.59
C ARG A 77 -7.25 15.87 -11.71
N GLU A 78 -8.22 14.97 -11.68
CA GLU A 78 -9.41 15.12 -10.86
C GLU A 78 -9.10 14.93 -9.37
N LEU A 79 -9.61 15.82 -8.52
CA LEU A 79 -9.39 15.76 -7.06
C LEU A 79 -9.90 14.44 -6.46
N LEU A 80 -10.91 13.83 -7.09
CA LEU A 80 -11.46 12.54 -6.68
C LEU A 80 -10.38 11.44 -6.72
N SER A 81 -9.48 11.46 -7.71
CA SER A 81 -8.38 10.48 -7.79
C SER A 81 -7.53 10.51 -6.51
N TYR A 82 -7.15 11.71 -6.07
CA TYR A 82 -6.32 11.88 -4.88
C TYR A 82 -7.02 11.38 -3.62
N ARG A 83 -8.33 11.59 -3.50
CA ARG A 83 -9.14 11.10 -2.36
C ARG A 83 -9.22 9.58 -2.36
N LEU A 84 -9.60 8.97 -3.48
CA LEU A 84 -9.75 7.52 -3.61
C LEU A 84 -8.43 6.79 -3.37
N ASN A 85 -7.36 7.28 -4.00
CA ASN A 85 -6.01 6.76 -3.83
C ASN A 85 -5.53 6.86 -2.38
N THR A 86 -5.86 7.97 -1.69
CA THR A 86 -5.48 8.16 -0.28
C THR A 86 -6.25 7.22 0.62
N ILE A 87 -7.57 7.07 0.41
CA ILE A 87 -8.39 6.08 1.12
C ILE A 87 -7.76 4.69 0.98
N HIS A 88 -7.43 4.28 -0.25
CA HIS A 88 -6.82 2.98 -0.50
C HIS A 88 -5.50 2.79 0.25
N ASN A 89 -4.55 3.72 0.11
CA ASN A 89 -3.25 3.58 0.77
C ASN A 89 -3.39 3.57 2.30
N LEU A 90 -4.23 4.42 2.88
CA LEU A 90 -4.46 4.41 4.32
C LEU A 90 -5.07 3.09 4.78
N THR A 91 -6.07 2.56 4.06
CA THR A 91 -6.63 1.24 4.35
C THR A 91 -5.56 0.15 4.28
N PHE A 92 -4.71 0.15 3.25
CA PHE A 92 -3.60 -0.80 3.14
C PHE A 92 -2.69 -0.79 4.38
N PHE A 93 -2.23 0.39 4.81
CA PHE A 93 -1.32 0.49 5.97
C PHE A 93 -2.01 0.11 7.29
N LEU A 94 -3.28 0.44 7.47
CA LEU A 94 -4.05 0.00 8.64
C LEU A 94 -4.25 -1.52 8.65
N SER A 95 -4.55 -2.13 7.50
CA SER A 95 -4.66 -3.59 7.38
C SER A 95 -3.32 -4.29 7.58
N LEU A 96 -2.21 -3.67 7.15
CA LEU A 96 -0.87 -4.18 7.40
C LEU A 96 -0.57 -4.24 8.91
N THR A 97 -0.82 -3.16 9.66
CA THR A 97 -0.56 -3.15 11.10
C THR A 97 -1.51 -4.09 11.86
N GLU A 98 -2.74 -4.28 11.39
CA GLU A 98 -3.65 -5.29 11.92
C GLU A 98 -3.12 -6.72 11.70
N ARG A 99 -2.65 -7.04 10.48
CA ARG A 99 -2.02 -8.34 10.18
C ARG A 99 -0.79 -8.58 11.05
N ILE A 100 0.05 -7.56 11.23
CA ILE A 100 1.24 -7.63 12.09
C ILE A 100 0.82 -7.96 13.53
N ARG A 101 -0.13 -7.23 14.11
CA ARG A 101 -0.63 -7.48 15.46
C ARG A 101 -1.10 -8.94 15.64
N ARG A 102 -1.96 -9.43 14.73
CA ARG A 102 -2.47 -10.81 14.78
C ARG A 102 -1.35 -11.85 14.65
N SER A 103 -0.33 -11.57 13.84
CA SER A 103 0.82 -12.48 13.68
C SER A 103 1.70 -12.56 14.92
N ILE A 104 1.81 -11.47 15.69
CA ILE A 104 2.53 -11.47 16.98
C ILE A 104 1.75 -12.31 17.99
N GLU A 105 0.44 -12.07 18.12
CA GLU A 105 -0.45 -12.81 19.03
C GLU A 105 -0.46 -14.32 18.74
N SER A 106 -0.33 -14.71 17.47
CA SER A 106 -0.28 -16.12 17.02
C SER A 106 1.14 -16.71 16.93
N GLY A 107 2.19 -15.94 17.23
CA GLY A 107 3.58 -16.40 17.12
C GLY A 107 4.08 -16.63 15.68
N THR A 108 3.37 -16.11 14.67
CA THR A 108 3.67 -16.28 13.24
C THR A 108 4.33 -15.07 12.57
N PHE A 109 4.72 -14.05 13.35
CA PHE A 109 5.29 -12.80 12.83
C PHE A 109 6.49 -12.99 11.91
N ALA A 110 7.41 -13.92 12.21
CA ALA A 110 8.58 -14.19 11.36
C ALA A 110 8.18 -14.66 9.95
N SER A 111 7.14 -15.49 9.84
CA SER A 111 6.60 -15.95 8.55
C SER A 111 5.95 -14.80 7.78
N LEU A 112 5.15 -13.97 8.46
CA LEU A 112 4.53 -12.79 7.85
C LEU A 112 5.59 -11.81 7.35
N LYS A 113 6.65 -11.59 8.12
CA LYS A 113 7.77 -10.72 7.74
C LYS A 113 8.45 -11.23 6.46
N ALA A 114 8.75 -12.53 6.39
CA ALA A 114 9.37 -13.12 5.20
C ALA A 114 8.47 -13.01 3.95
N GLU A 115 7.16 -13.23 4.09
CA GLU A 115 6.18 -13.03 3.01
C GLU A 115 6.18 -11.58 2.52
N LEU A 116 6.11 -10.62 3.45
CA LEU A 116 6.03 -9.21 3.10
C LEU A 116 7.35 -8.65 2.56
N ASP A 117 8.50 -9.11 3.05
CA ASP A 117 9.81 -8.75 2.49
C ASP A 117 9.96 -9.25 1.05
N ALA A 118 9.34 -10.39 0.68
CA ALA A 118 9.34 -10.86 -0.70
C ALA A 118 8.51 -9.97 -1.64
N ILE A 119 7.43 -9.37 -1.13
CA ILE A 119 6.54 -8.47 -1.90
C ILE A 119 7.09 -7.03 -1.91
N TYR A 120 7.63 -6.60 -0.77
CA TYR A 120 8.18 -5.28 -0.51
C TYR A 120 9.62 -5.43 -0.03
N PRO A 121 10.56 -5.72 -0.94
CA PRO A 121 11.95 -5.86 -0.58
C PRO A 121 12.45 -4.58 0.09
N PRO A 122 13.33 -4.70 1.10
CA PRO A 122 13.98 -3.53 1.67
C PRO A 122 14.69 -2.76 0.57
N ASP A 123 14.56 -1.42 0.62
CA ASP A 123 15.26 -0.58 -0.33
C ASP A 123 16.76 -0.86 -0.21
N ALA A 124 17.46 -0.99 -1.35
CA ALA A 124 18.91 -1.17 -1.33
C ALA A 124 19.54 -0.03 -0.51
N PRO A 125 20.59 -0.29 0.29
CA PRO A 125 21.26 0.77 1.01
C PRO A 125 21.68 1.82 -0.01
N THR A 126 21.09 3.02 0.11
CA THR A 126 21.58 4.19 -0.59
C THR A 126 22.99 4.39 -0.09
N GLY A 127 23.98 4.05 -0.92
CA GLY A 127 25.36 4.37 -0.63
C GLY A 127 25.49 5.88 -0.56
N GLU A 128 25.48 6.39 0.67
CA GLU A 128 26.02 7.69 1.06
C GLU A 128 27.17 7.45 2.04
#